data_AF-A0A5K1DJ68-F1
#
_entry.id   AF-A0A5K1DJ68-F1
#
_cell.length_a   1.000
_cell.length_b   1.000
_cell.length_c   1.000
_cell.angle_alpha   90.00
_cell.angle_beta   90.00
_cell.angle_gamma   90.00
#
_symmetry.space_group_name_H-M   'P 1'
#
loop_
_entity.id
_entity.type
_entity.pdbx_description
1 polymer ?
#
loop_
_entity_poly.entity_id
_entity_poly.type
_entity_poly.pdbx_seq_one_letter_code
_entity_poly.pdbx_strand_id
1 'polypeptide(L)' 'DDASTAIIKAITESHLSFKYEDLQTATGDFHPSNKLGQGGFGSVYK' A
#
# COMPACT_ATOMS: atom_id res chain seq x y z
N ASP A 1 9.86 -23.27 -7.32
CA ASP A 1 8.95 -22.55 -8.21
C ASP A 1 9.67 -21.28 -8.64
N ASP A 2 9.98 -21.16 -9.92
CA ASP A 2 10.70 -20.03 -10.53
C ASP A 2 9.89 -18.73 -10.46
N ALA A 3 8.55 -18.83 -10.46
CA ALA A 3 7.65 -17.68 -10.42
C ALA A 3 7.69 -16.96 -9.06
N SER A 4 7.67 -17.69 -7.95
CA SER A 4 7.80 -17.10 -6.61
C SER A 4 9.10 -16.30 -6.45
N THR A 5 10.23 -16.81 -6.96
CA THR A 5 11.52 -16.11 -6.92
C THR A 5 11.51 -14.82 -7.73
N ALA A 6 10.91 -14.84 -8.93
CA ALA A 6 10.77 -13.66 -9.77
C ALA A 6 9.91 -12.56 -9.10
N ILE A 7 8.82 -12.94 -8.44
CA ILE A 7 7.95 -12.01 -7.70
C ILE A 7 8.69 -11.39 -6.51
N ILE A 8 9.39 -12.20 -5.72
CA ILE A 8 10.16 -11.69 -4.58
C ILE A 8 11.23 -10.69 -5.05
N LYS A 9 11.94 -11.00 -6.14
CA LYS A 9 12.94 -10.08 -6.73
C LYS A 9 12.30 -8.76 -7.14
N ALA A 10 11.17 -8.80 -7.84
CA ALA A 10 10.45 -7.59 -8.26
C ALA A 10 10.01 -6.74 -7.05
N ILE A 11 9.52 -7.36 -5.98
CA ILE A 11 9.14 -6.66 -4.75
C ILE A 11 10.38 -6.02 -4.10
N THR A 12 11.50 -6.75 -3.99
CA THR A 12 12.73 -6.19 -3.41
C THR A 12 13.31 -5.03 -4.22
N GLU A 13 13.13 -5.03 -5.54
CA GLU A 13 13.60 -3.97 -6.43
C GLU A 13 12.61 -2.79 -6.56
N SER A 14 11.36 -2.95 -6.08
CA SER A 14 10.27 -1.99 -6.29
C SER A 14 10.40 -0.67 -5.52
N HIS A 15 11.35 -0.54 -4.58
CA HIS A 15 11.52 0.65 -3.72
C HIS A 15 10.22 1.12 -3.03
N LEU A 16 9.27 0.21 -2.77
CA LEU A 16 7.94 0.51 -2.20
C LEU A 16 7.95 0.67 -0.66
N SER A 17 9.01 1.25 -0.12
CA SER A 17 9.10 1.58 1.31
C SER A 17 8.75 3.05 1.51
N PHE A 18 7.61 3.31 2.15
CA PHE A 18 7.13 4.66 2.44
C PHE A 18 7.12 4.90 3.95
N LYS A 19 7.37 6.15 4.35
CA LYS A 19 7.16 6.54 5.75
C LYS A 19 5.67 6.65 6.02
N TYR A 20 5.28 6.47 7.27
CA TYR A 20 3.88 6.58 7.67
C TYR A 20 3.33 7.99 7.39
N GLU A 21 4.13 9.02 7.64
CA GLU A 21 3.76 10.42 7.45
C GLU A 21 3.46 10.74 5.98
N ASP A 22 4.17 10.08 5.06
CA ASP A 22 3.94 10.23 3.62
C ASP A 22 2.56 9.65 3.24
N LEU A 23 2.22 8.48 3.79
CA LEU A 23 0.90 7.84 3.59
C LEU A 23 -0.23 8.64 4.24
N GLN A 24 0.00 9.15 5.44
CA GLN A 24 -0.94 10.02 6.15
C GLN A 24 -1.22 11.27 5.31
N THR A 25 -0.18 11.93 4.80
CA THR A 25 -0.33 13.12 3.96
C THR A 25 -1.06 12.80 2.65
N ALA A 26 -0.68 11.73 1.95
CA ALA A 26 -1.29 11.34 0.68
C ALA A 26 -2.78 11.01 0.81
N THR A 27 -3.17 10.37 1.90
CA THR A 27 -4.57 10.02 2.18
C THR A 27 -5.37 11.15 2.84
N GLY A 28 -4.76 12.32 3.05
CA GLY A 28 -5.38 13.45 3.74
C GLY A 28 -5.73 13.12 5.18
N ASP A 29 -4.79 12.57 5.94
CA ASP A 29 -4.98 12.04 7.29
C ASP A 29 -6.04 10.93 7.36
N PHE A 30 -6.02 10.02 6.38
CA PHE A 30 -6.99 8.93 6.24
C PHE A 30 -8.45 9.41 6.25
N HIS A 31 -8.70 10.60 5.67
CA HIS A 31 -10.03 11.21 5.71
C HIS A 31 -11.09 10.33 5.02
N PRO A 32 -12.32 10.24 5.56
CA PRO A 32 -13.37 9.40 4.99
C PRO A 32 -13.70 9.68 3.52
N SER A 33 -13.52 10.91 3.04
CA SER A 33 -13.72 11.27 1.62
C SER A 33 -12.71 10.62 0.66
N ASN A 34 -11.59 10.13 1.19
CA ASN A 34 -10.55 9.45 0.44
C ASN A 34 -10.66 7.92 0.58
N LYS A 35 -11.58 7.43 1.41
CA LYS A 35 -11.83 6.00 1.56
C LYS A 35 -12.55 5.45 0.34
N LEU A 36 -11.95 4.44 -0.27
CA LEU A 36 -12.49 3.70 -1.41
C LEU A 36 -13.36 2.53 -0.96
N GLY A 37 -13.08 1.94 0.19
CA GLY A 37 -13.85 0.82 0.72
C GLY A 37 -13.30 0.25 2.02
N GLN A 38 -13.95 -0.80 2.52
CA GLN A 38 -13.52 -1.57 3.68
C GLN A 38 -13.92 -3.04 3.51
N GLY A 39 -13.02 -3.95 3.87
CA GLY A 39 -13.25 -5.38 3.90
C GLY A 39 -12.63 -6.04 5.15
N GLY A 40 -12.58 -7.37 5.16
CA GLY A 40 -12.05 -8.15 6.30
C GLY A 40 -10.57 -7.87 6.64
N PHE A 41 -9.82 -7.25 5.73
CA PHE A 41 -8.40 -6.91 5.90
C PHE A 41 -8.15 -5.42 6.18
N GLY A 42 -9.21 -4.62 6.38
CA GLY A 42 -9.09 -3.19 6.71
C GLY A 42 -9.72 -2.26 5.68
N SER A 43 -9.35 -0.98 5.76
CA SER A 43 -9.86 0.10 4.90
C SER A 43 -8.87 0.41 3.77
N VAL A 44 -9.41 0.76 2.60
CA VAL A 44 -8.63 1.17 1.43
C VAL A 44 -8.87 2.65 1.18
N TYR A 45 -7.81 3.42 0.96
CA TYR A 45 -7.85 4.85 0.66
C TYR A 45 -7.19 5.10 -0.70
N LYS A 46 -7.62 6.15 -1.40
CA LYS A 46 -7.00 6.63 -2.65
C LYS A 46 -5.71 7.38 -2.39
#